data_AF-A0A9X2CEF2-F1
#
_entry.id   AF-A0A9X2CEF2-F1
#
_cell.length_a   1.000
_cell.length_b   1.000
_cell.length_c   1.000
_cell.angle_alpha   90.00
_cell.angle_beta   90.00
_cell.angle_gamma   90.00
#
_symmetry.space_group_name_H-M   'P 1'
#
loop_
_entity.id
_entity.type
_entity.pdbx_description
1 polymer ?
#
loop_
_entity_poly.entity_id
_entity_poly.type
_entity_poly.pdbx_seq_one_letter_code
_entity_poly.pdbx_strand_id
1 'polypeptide(L)'
;MLEILYIDCHQDGYMDLDLMYLSEVDPTWNNDLLALMLSPEAILFATPLAQPWCASDCALISADAAPESTFGCAGCDGHLYPFTGNIKGQTDNVAQSSLIAQRMISSLHRKGLAKKTMGENNVCEAQYAAFTPRSQYKFSMIYPRAEASAETGTGSCCHPMGQSTNLWCLPAGGRMRPGMEDAVYMLWQFKECCLTLGTGD
;
A
#
# COMPACT_ATOMS: atom_id res chain seq x y z
N MET A 1 11.47 -26.75 20.26
CA MET A 1 10.98 -25.72 21.20
C MET A 1 11.40 -24.39 20.61
N LEU A 2 10.61 -23.88 19.65
CA LEU A 2 10.79 -22.52 19.13
C LEU A 2 10.23 -21.61 20.21
N GLU A 3 11.10 -21.07 21.05
CA GLU A 3 10.79 -19.85 21.76
C GLU A 3 10.57 -18.79 20.70
N ILE A 4 9.30 -18.55 20.37
CA ILE A 4 8.91 -17.32 19.72
C ILE A 4 9.27 -16.25 20.76
N LEU A 5 10.40 -15.59 20.55
CA LEU A 5 10.69 -14.35 21.25
C LEU A 5 9.50 -13.44 20.93
N TYR A 6 8.59 -13.32 21.88
CA TYR A 6 7.53 -12.32 21.86
C TYR A 6 8.23 -10.98 22.05
N ILE A 7 8.85 -10.52 20.98
CA ILE A 7 9.41 -9.18 20.90
C ILE A 7 8.19 -8.27 20.82
N ASP A 8 7.98 -7.50 21.88
CA ASP A 8 6.95 -6.47 21.94
C ASP A 8 7.32 -5.32 20.99
N CYS A 9 7.20 -5.58 19.69
CA CYS A 9 7.44 -4.65 18.58
C CYS A 9 6.14 -3.96 18.21
N HIS A 10 5.44 -3.45 19.22
CA HIS A 10 4.11 -2.88 19.05
C HIS A 10 4.12 -1.35 19.09
N GLN A 11 4.73 -0.74 18.06
CA GLN A 11 4.90 0.72 17.97
C GLN A 11 3.59 1.50 17.83
N ASP A 12 2.55 0.87 17.27
CA ASP A 12 1.29 1.54 16.91
C ASP A 12 0.26 1.58 18.05
N GLY A 13 0.43 0.75 19.09
CA GLY A 13 -0.46 0.65 20.27
C GLY A 13 -1.70 -0.27 20.14
N TYR A 14 -1.94 -0.87 18.97
CA TYR A 14 -3.04 -1.79 18.64
C TYR A 14 -2.64 -3.29 18.66
N MET A 15 -2.75 -3.95 19.81
CA MET A 15 -2.38 -5.37 19.97
C MET A 15 -3.49 -6.38 19.60
N ASP A 16 -4.69 -5.89 19.30
CA ASP A 16 -5.86 -6.73 19.01
C ASP A 16 -6.21 -6.73 17.52
N LEU A 17 -7.04 -7.69 17.10
CA LEU A 17 -7.60 -7.78 15.75
C LEU A 17 -8.60 -6.63 15.54
N ASP A 18 -8.07 -5.43 15.40
CA ASP A 18 -8.85 -4.22 15.19
C ASP A 18 -9.26 -4.14 13.73
N LEU A 19 -10.57 -4.20 13.52
CA LEU A 19 -11.22 -3.93 12.25
C LEU A 19 -11.18 -2.40 12.03
N MET A 20 -9.97 -1.89 11.85
CA MET A 20 -9.64 -0.46 12.01
C MET A 20 -10.27 0.42 10.93
N TYR A 21 -10.74 -0.17 9.83
CA TYR A 21 -11.42 0.54 8.75
C TYR A 21 -12.32 -0.37 7.91
N LEU A 22 -13.53 0.12 7.64
CA LEU A 22 -14.50 -0.44 6.71
C LEU A 22 -14.84 0.60 5.65
N SER A 23 -14.71 0.22 4.38
CA SER A 23 -15.03 1.09 3.26
C SER A 23 -16.53 1.36 3.12
N GLU A 24 -17.43 0.47 3.58
CA GLU A 24 -18.88 0.71 3.49
C GLU A 24 -19.37 1.78 4.46
N VAL A 25 -18.71 1.90 5.62
CA VAL A 25 -19.08 2.86 6.67
C VAL A 25 -18.50 4.24 6.39
N ASP A 26 -17.43 4.32 5.59
CA ASP A 26 -16.77 5.57 5.27
C ASP A 26 -17.45 6.33 4.11
N PRO A 27 -18.10 7.48 4.36
CA PRO A 27 -18.73 8.26 3.30
C PRO A 27 -17.70 8.86 2.32
N THR A 28 -16.44 9.06 2.75
CA THR A 28 -15.40 9.60 1.87
C THR A 28 -14.95 8.59 0.81
N TRP A 29 -15.10 7.29 1.06
CA TRP A 29 -14.74 6.23 0.12
C TRP A 29 -15.63 6.17 -1.12
N ASN A 30 -16.94 6.45 -0.94
CA ASN A 30 -17.94 6.37 -2.00
C ASN A 30 -18.13 7.70 -2.75
N ASN A 31 -17.73 8.84 -2.16
CA ASN A 31 -17.96 10.17 -2.73
C ASN A 31 -16.65 10.93 -2.99
N ASP A 32 -16.31 11.07 -4.27
CA ASP A 32 -15.10 11.76 -4.74
C ASP A 32 -15.01 13.22 -4.27
N LEU A 33 -16.15 13.93 -4.15
CA LEU A 33 -16.18 15.32 -3.69
C LEU A 33 -15.84 15.43 -2.21
N LEU A 34 -16.28 14.46 -1.40
CA LEU A 34 -16.00 14.45 0.03
C LEU A 34 -14.54 14.03 0.30
N ALA A 35 -14.00 13.10 -0.49
CA ALA A 35 -12.58 12.79 -0.48
C ALA A 35 -11.71 14.00 -0.86
N LEU A 36 -12.14 14.79 -1.87
CA LEU A 36 -11.44 16.01 -2.27
C LEU A 36 -11.37 17.07 -1.15
N MET A 37 -12.38 17.14 -0.28
CA MET A 37 -12.32 18.03 0.89
C MET A 37 -11.25 17.60 1.89
N LEU A 38 -10.98 16.29 2.02
CA LEU A 38 -9.96 15.75 2.92
C LEU A 38 -8.53 15.89 2.35
N SER A 39 -8.40 15.76 1.02
CA SER A 39 -7.13 15.89 0.29
C SER A 39 -7.22 16.92 -0.85
N PRO A 40 -7.23 18.23 -0.53
CA PRO A 40 -7.31 19.29 -1.55
C PRO A 40 -6.09 19.30 -2.50
N GLU A 41 -4.98 18.70 -2.11
CA GLU A 41 -3.80 18.51 -2.98
C GLU A 41 -4.10 17.70 -4.24
N ALA A 42 -5.19 16.93 -4.27
CA ALA A 42 -5.64 16.19 -5.46
C ALA A 42 -5.83 17.12 -6.68
N ILE A 43 -6.13 18.41 -6.46
CA ILE A 43 -6.26 19.41 -7.54
C ILE A 43 -4.93 19.58 -8.30
N LEU A 44 -3.78 19.51 -7.62
CA LEU A 44 -2.47 19.61 -8.26
C LEU A 44 -2.21 18.40 -9.18
N PHE A 45 -2.65 17.21 -8.75
CA PHE A 45 -2.49 15.97 -9.49
C PHE A 45 -3.50 15.78 -10.62
N ALA A 46 -4.55 16.62 -10.67
CA ALA A 46 -5.48 16.70 -11.79
C ALA A 46 -4.91 17.49 -12.99
N THR A 47 -3.77 18.16 -12.82
CA THR A 47 -3.16 18.95 -13.89
C THR A 47 -2.36 18.08 -14.87
N PRO A 48 -2.24 18.48 -16.15
CA PRO A 48 -1.42 17.76 -17.13
C PRO A 48 0.07 17.63 -16.73
N LEU A 49 0.57 18.53 -15.88
CA LEU A 49 1.94 18.49 -15.38
C LEU A 49 2.19 17.30 -14.44
N ALA A 50 1.14 16.76 -13.81
CA ALA A 50 1.25 15.60 -12.95
C ALA A 50 1.43 14.28 -13.74
N GLN A 51 1.07 14.25 -15.02
CA GLN A 51 1.18 13.06 -15.87
C GLN A 51 2.64 12.60 -16.04
N PRO A 52 3.60 13.45 -16.49
CA PRO A 52 5.00 13.03 -16.58
C PRO A 52 5.60 12.71 -15.21
N TRP A 53 5.14 13.37 -14.15
CA TRP A 53 5.58 13.08 -12.78
C TRP A 53 5.20 11.65 -12.36
N CYS A 54 3.93 11.27 -12.49
CA CYS A 54 3.51 9.90 -12.18
C CYS A 54 4.03 8.85 -13.17
N ALA A 55 4.31 9.23 -14.43
CA ALA A 55 4.99 8.35 -15.37
C ALA A 55 6.43 8.03 -14.92
N SER A 56 7.15 9.03 -14.40
CA SER A 56 8.50 8.82 -13.84
C SER A 56 8.47 7.90 -12.62
N ASP A 57 7.44 8.02 -11.78
CA ASP A 57 7.23 7.16 -10.62
C ASP A 57 7.03 5.69 -11.00
N CYS A 58 6.22 5.41 -12.04
CA CYS A 58 6.06 4.06 -12.57
C CYS A 58 7.39 3.44 -13.05
N ALA A 59 8.25 4.23 -13.67
CA ALA A 59 9.57 3.77 -14.11
C ALA A 59 10.48 3.43 -12.92
N LEU A 60 10.50 4.27 -11.88
CA LEU A 60 11.32 4.04 -10.68
C LEU A 60 10.85 2.81 -9.90
N ILE A 61 9.54 2.65 -9.69
CA ILE A 61 8.98 1.50 -8.96
C ILE A 61 9.18 0.21 -9.76
N SER A 62 9.09 0.26 -11.09
CA SER A 62 9.41 -0.89 -11.94
C SER A 62 10.89 -1.30 -11.84
N ALA A 63 11.79 -0.38 -11.46
CA ALA A 63 13.19 -0.65 -11.14
C ALA A 63 13.41 -1.02 -9.65
N ASP A 64 12.35 -1.35 -8.91
CA ASP A 64 12.37 -1.70 -7.48
C ASP A 64 12.82 -0.55 -6.55
N ALA A 65 12.76 0.70 -7.03
CA ALA A 65 12.97 1.88 -6.20
C ALA A 65 11.62 2.44 -5.75
N ALA A 66 11.36 2.50 -4.43
CA ALA A 66 10.17 3.10 -3.83
C ALA A 66 10.47 4.48 -3.25
N PRO A 67 10.62 5.54 -4.07
CA PRO A 67 10.92 6.87 -3.59
C PRO A 67 9.75 7.46 -2.78
N GLU A 68 10.04 8.09 -1.66
CA GLU A 68 9.03 8.82 -0.87
C GLU A 68 8.67 10.19 -1.50
N SER A 69 9.45 10.68 -2.47
CA SER A 69 9.22 11.97 -3.12
C SER A 69 7.98 12.01 -4.03
N THR A 70 7.52 10.86 -4.52
CA THR A 70 6.36 10.71 -5.41
C THR A 70 5.08 10.38 -4.65
N PHE A 71 4.88 11.02 -3.51
CA PHE A 71 3.79 10.74 -2.56
C PHE A 71 2.36 10.82 -3.12
N GLY A 72 2.14 11.49 -4.26
CA GLY A 72 0.82 11.65 -4.87
C GLY A 72 0.52 10.74 -6.06
N CYS A 73 1.43 9.81 -6.38
CA CYS A 73 1.28 8.86 -7.48
C CYS A 73 1.18 7.42 -6.96
N ALA A 74 0.52 6.54 -7.71
CA ALA A 74 0.36 5.13 -7.35
C ALA A 74 1.22 4.21 -8.25
N GLY A 75 2.42 4.65 -8.62
CA GLY A 75 3.29 3.93 -9.56
C GLY A 75 2.61 3.69 -10.90
N CYS A 76 2.70 2.44 -11.37
CA CYS A 76 2.10 2.01 -12.62
C CYS A 76 0.61 1.67 -12.51
N ASP A 77 0.03 1.68 -11.31
CA ASP A 77 -1.36 1.30 -11.10
C ASP A 77 -2.33 2.43 -11.46
N GLY A 78 -1.85 3.67 -11.50
CA GLY A 78 -2.58 4.84 -12.00
C GLY A 78 -2.48 6.07 -11.10
N HIS A 79 -3.55 6.86 -11.07
CA HIS A 79 -3.63 8.05 -10.24
C HIS A 79 -4.05 7.70 -8.81
N LEU A 80 -3.25 8.10 -7.82
CA LEU A 80 -3.54 7.84 -6.41
C LEU A 80 -4.78 8.61 -5.92
N TYR A 81 -4.95 9.87 -6.35
CA TYR A 81 -6.10 10.68 -6.00
C TYR A 81 -7.27 10.52 -7.00
N PRO A 82 -8.53 10.72 -6.56
CA PRO A 82 -8.98 10.82 -5.16
C PRO A 82 -8.86 9.48 -4.41
N PHE A 83 -8.81 9.52 -3.07
CA PHE A 83 -8.75 8.30 -2.23
C PHE A 83 -10.12 7.60 -2.12
N THR A 84 -10.68 7.21 -3.25
CA THR A 84 -11.99 6.55 -3.34
C THR A 84 -11.89 5.19 -4.03
N GLY A 85 -12.92 4.38 -3.85
CA GLY A 85 -13.12 3.12 -4.59
C GLY A 85 -13.43 3.32 -6.07
N ASN A 86 -13.64 4.55 -6.53
CA ASN A 86 -13.97 4.87 -7.91
C ASN A 86 -12.70 4.92 -8.77
N ILE A 87 -12.51 3.94 -9.64
CA ILE A 87 -11.41 3.94 -10.61
C ILE A 87 -11.92 4.31 -12.00
N LYS A 88 -11.18 5.19 -12.68
CA LYS A 88 -11.41 5.56 -14.07
C LYS A 88 -10.08 5.49 -14.82
N GLY A 89 -10.07 4.81 -15.97
CA GLY A 89 -8.94 4.82 -16.91
C GLY A 89 -7.90 3.72 -16.77
N GLN A 90 -7.93 2.90 -15.71
CA GLN A 90 -7.11 1.68 -15.63
C GLN A 90 -7.89 0.51 -16.22
N THR A 91 -7.28 -0.24 -17.15
CA THR A 91 -7.94 -1.34 -17.87
C THR A 91 -7.60 -2.71 -17.32
N ASP A 92 -6.44 -2.87 -16.66
CA ASP A 92 -6.05 -4.13 -16.03
C ASP A 92 -6.72 -4.27 -14.66
N ASN A 93 -7.48 -5.34 -14.45
CA ASN A 93 -8.18 -5.61 -13.19
C ASN A 93 -7.21 -5.82 -12.01
N VAL A 94 -6.01 -6.35 -12.27
CA VAL A 94 -4.99 -6.53 -11.22
C VAL A 94 -4.45 -5.17 -10.78
N ALA A 95 -4.14 -4.30 -11.75
CA ALA A 95 -3.69 -2.94 -11.47
C ALA A 95 -4.80 -2.09 -10.80
N GLN A 96 -6.07 -2.31 -11.17
CA GLN A 96 -7.21 -1.67 -10.51
C GLN A 96 -7.31 -2.07 -9.04
N SER A 97 -7.25 -3.37 -8.75
CA SER A 97 -7.39 -3.86 -7.37
C SER A 97 -6.19 -3.48 -6.49
N SER A 98 -4.96 -3.46 -7.03
CA SER A 98 -3.80 -2.93 -6.30
C SER A 98 -3.86 -1.41 -6.12
N LEU A 99 -4.43 -0.66 -7.06
CA LEU A 99 -4.69 0.77 -6.91
C LEU A 99 -5.66 1.05 -5.75
N ILE A 100 -6.74 0.28 -5.65
CA ILE A 100 -7.71 0.40 -4.53
C ILE A 100 -7.02 0.17 -3.19
N ALA A 101 -6.20 -0.89 -3.10
CA ALA A 101 -5.44 -1.19 -1.88
C ALA A 101 -4.49 -0.04 -1.50
N GLN A 102 -3.80 0.56 -2.47
CA GLN A 102 -2.96 1.74 -2.26
C GLN A 102 -3.77 2.94 -1.74
N ARG A 103 -4.89 3.25 -2.39
CA ARG A 103 -5.78 4.35 -1.98
C ARG A 103 -6.33 4.17 -0.57
N MET A 104 -6.67 2.93 -0.20
CA MET A 104 -7.11 2.59 1.15
C MET A 104 -6.02 2.97 2.15
N ILE A 105 -4.79 2.50 1.98
CA ILE A 105 -3.68 2.78 2.91
C ILE A 105 -3.33 4.27 2.94
N SER A 106 -3.38 4.96 1.79
CA SER A 106 -3.20 6.41 1.75
C SER A 106 -4.32 7.18 2.45
N SER A 107 -5.56 6.72 2.35
CA SER A 107 -6.68 7.28 3.12
C SER A 107 -6.48 7.09 4.64
N LEU A 108 -5.94 5.93 5.07
CA LEU A 108 -5.66 5.64 6.47
C LEU A 108 -4.55 6.54 7.03
N HIS A 109 -3.49 6.76 6.26
CA HIS A 109 -2.43 7.71 6.61
C HIS A 109 -2.96 9.13 6.74
N ARG A 110 -3.80 9.56 5.79
CA ARG A 110 -4.42 10.90 5.85
C ARG A 110 -5.30 11.08 7.08
N LYS A 111 -6.06 10.06 7.45
CA LYS A 111 -6.92 10.04 8.65
C LYS A 111 -6.16 9.80 9.96
N GLY A 112 -4.87 9.45 9.88
CA GLY A 112 -4.03 9.15 11.05
C GLY A 112 -4.28 7.81 11.71
N LEU A 113 -5.01 6.93 11.04
CA LEU A 113 -5.21 5.54 11.47
C LEU A 113 -3.95 4.70 11.21
N ALA A 114 -3.24 4.99 10.11
CA ALA A 114 -1.94 4.40 9.83
C ALA A 114 -0.81 5.39 10.15
N LYS A 115 0.25 4.91 10.78
CA LYS A 115 1.42 5.70 11.18
C LYS A 115 2.69 5.24 10.45
N LYS A 116 3.70 6.11 10.45
CA LYS A 116 5.03 5.79 9.95
C LYS A 116 5.82 5.08 11.04
N THR A 117 6.29 3.88 10.74
CA THR A 117 6.97 2.95 11.67
C THR A 117 8.41 2.64 11.24
N MET A 118 8.99 3.54 10.44
CA MET A 118 10.23 3.33 9.71
C MET A 118 11.00 4.66 9.60
N GLY A 119 12.32 4.58 9.69
CA GLY A 119 13.27 5.69 9.61
C GLY A 119 13.89 6.03 10.97
N GLU A 120 15.03 6.72 10.94
CA GLU A 120 15.88 6.99 12.12
C GLU A 120 15.16 7.65 13.30
N ASN A 121 14.13 8.47 13.04
CA ASN A 121 13.36 9.16 14.07
C ASN A 121 12.12 8.36 14.55
N ASN A 122 11.76 7.28 13.86
CA ASN A 122 10.54 6.49 14.09
C ASN A 122 10.85 5.03 14.45
N VAL A 123 12.00 4.78 15.08
CA VAL A 123 12.50 3.42 15.41
C VAL A 123 11.88 2.89 16.71
N CYS A 124 11.55 3.78 17.66
CA CYS A 124 10.97 3.39 18.96
C CYS A 124 9.51 3.84 19.13
N GLU A 125 9.02 4.75 18.27
CA GLU A 125 7.68 5.31 18.35
C GLU A 125 7.14 5.56 16.95
N ALA A 126 5.90 5.14 16.69
CA ALA A 126 5.22 5.39 15.43
C ALA A 126 4.76 6.85 15.34
N GLN A 127 5.18 7.55 14.29
CA GLN A 127 4.85 8.96 14.08
C GLN A 127 3.71 9.13 13.06
N TYR A 128 2.90 10.18 13.23
CA TYR A 128 1.87 10.51 12.25
C TYR A 128 2.53 10.94 10.92
N ALA A 129 2.09 10.33 9.83
CA ALA A 129 2.52 10.70 8.48
C ALA A 129 1.29 10.88 7.60
N ALA A 130 1.06 12.12 7.15
CA ALA A 130 -0.07 12.47 6.30
C ALA A 130 0.00 11.84 4.90
N PHE A 131 1.21 11.58 4.42
CA PHE A 131 1.49 10.91 3.16
C PHE A 131 1.98 9.48 3.42
N THR A 132 1.60 8.55 2.56
CA THR A 132 2.00 7.14 2.70
C THR A 132 3.50 6.97 2.48
N PRO A 133 4.24 6.46 3.48
CA PRO A 133 5.62 6.05 3.28
C PRO A 133 5.65 4.76 2.45
N ARG A 134 5.85 4.86 1.14
CA ARG A 134 5.73 3.72 0.21
C ARG A 134 6.71 2.59 0.49
N SER A 135 7.93 2.92 0.90
CA SER A 135 8.96 1.95 1.31
C SER A 135 8.55 1.11 2.52
N GLN A 136 7.57 1.55 3.30
CA GLN A 136 7.07 0.83 4.49
C GLN A 136 6.25 -0.39 4.10
N TYR A 137 5.65 -0.40 2.90
CA TYR A 137 4.63 -1.36 2.56
C TYR A 137 4.97 -2.17 1.32
N LYS A 138 4.61 -3.45 1.37
CA LYS A 138 4.61 -4.34 0.21
C LYS A 138 3.29 -5.06 0.11
N PHE A 139 2.88 -5.37 -1.12
CA PHE A 139 1.69 -6.15 -1.40
C PHE A 139 2.07 -7.57 -1.78
N SER A 140 1.22 -8.52 -1.41
CA SER A 140 1.28 -9.89 -1.91
C SER A 140 -0.14 -10.33 -2.24
N MET A 141 -0.43 -10.58 -3.51
CA MET A 141 -1.75 -11.09 -3.89
C MET A 141 -1.91 -12.53 -3.40
N ILE A 142 -3.03 -12.85 -2.74
CA ILE A 142 -3.34 -14.20 -2.22
C ILE A 142 -4.40 -14.89 -3.09
N TYR A 143 -5.42 -14.15 -3.51
CA TYR A 143 -6.55 -14.64 -4.32
C TYR A 143 -6.76 -13.69 -5.52
N PRO A 144 -7.10 -14.20 -6.72
CA PRO A 144 -7.44 -15.59 -7.05
C PRO A 144 -6.24 -16.51 -7.34
N ARG A 145 -5.04 -15.95 -7.53
CA ARG A 145 -3.80 -16.72 -7.61
C ARG A 145 -2.73 -16.07 -6.75
N ALA A 146 -2.23 -16.84 -5.78
CA ALA A 146 -1.19 -16.38 -4.87
C ALA A 146 0.10 -15.99 -5.63
N GLU A 147 0.68 -14.87 -5.25
CA GLU A 147 1.97 -14.40 -5.72
C GLU A 147 3.12 -15.22 -5.13
N ALA A 148 3.06 -15.49 -3.82
CA ALA A 148 3.96 -16.38 -3.12
C ALA A 148 3.63 -17.86 -3.44
N SER A 149 4.00 -18.31 -4.63
CA SER A 149 3.79 -19.69 -5.08
C SER A 149 5.10 -20.29 -5.61
N ALA A 150 5.48 -21.45 -5.07
CA ALA A 150 6.69 -22.18 -5.45
C ALA A 150 6.67 -22.64 -6.92
N GLU A 151 5.48 -22.73 -7.52
CA GLU A 151 5.27 -23.24 -8.88
C GLU A 151 5.47 -22.16 -9.96
N THR A 152 5.47 -20.87 -9.59
CA THR A 152 5.36 -19.75 -10.57
C THR A 152 6.67 -19.23 -11.14
N GLY A 153 7.83 -19.80 -10.78
CA GLY A 153 9.13 -19.48 -11.38
C GLY A 153 9.62 -18.03 -11.25
N THR A 154 8.84 -17.14 -10.61
CA THR A 154 9.11 -15.71 -10.48
C THR A 154 9.88 -15.36 -9.20
N GLY A 155 10.01 -16.30 -8.25
CA GLY A 155 10.85 -16.17 -7.05
C GLY A 155 10.46 -15.06 -6.07
N SER A 156 9.55 -14.15 -6.43
CA SER A 156 9.11 -13.05 -5.56
C SER A 156 7.86 -13.47 -4.76
N CYS A 157 7.91 -13.24 -3.45
CA CYS A 157 6.77 -13.45 -2.55
C CYS A 157 5.83 -12.24 -2.48
N CYS A 158 6.34 -11.06 -2.84
CA CYS A 158 5.67 -9.78 -2.75
C CYS A 158 6.27 -8.78 -3.75
N HIS A 159 5.53 -7.70 -3.98
CA HIS A 159 5.94 -6.55 -4.79
C HIS A 159 5.77 -5.25 -4.02
N PRO A 160 6.57 -4.20 -4.32
CA PRO A 160 6.30 -2.86 -3.82
C PRO A 160 4.98 -2.32 -4.38
N MET A 161 4.34 -1.44 -3.63
CA MET A 161 3.11 -0.76 -4.06
C MET A 161 3.32 -0.04 -5.40
N GLY A 162 2.42 -0.24 -6.36
CA GLY A 162 2.47 0.42 -7.65
C GLY A 162 3.44 -0.22 -8.65
N GLN A 163 3.98 -1.41 -8.39
CA GLN A 163 4.82 -2.13 -9.35
C GLN A 163 4.01 -2.56 -10.57
N SER A 164 4.58 -2.37 -11.76
CA SER A 164 3.91 -2.77 -12.99
C SER A 164 3.50 -4.23 -12.98
N THR A 165 2.23 -4.49 -13.27
CA THR A 165 1.67 -5.84 -13.37
C THR A 165 2.38 -6.68 -14.43
N ASN A 166 3.04 -6.05 -15.41
CA ASN A 166 3.89 -6.74 -16.38
C ASN A 166 5.10 -7.47 -15.75
N LEU A 167 5.61 -7.03 -14.59
CA LEU A 167 6.77 -7.65 -13.94
C LEU A 167 6.38 -8.79 -13.01
N TRP A 168 5.37 -8.58 -12.18
CA TRP A 168 4.99 -9.59 -11.19
C TRP A 168 3.81 -10.42 -11.67
N CYS A 169 2.78 -9.85 -12.31
CA CYS A 169 1.55 -10.52 -12.74
C CYS A 169 1.70 -11.34 -14.05
N LEU A 170 2.21 -10.72 -15.11
CA LEU A 170 2.26 -11.28 -16.47
C LEU A 170 3.12 -12.55 -16.61
N PRO A 171 4.32 -12.68 -15.98
CA PRO A 171 5.15 -13.87 -16.16
C PRO A 171 4.53 -15.15 -15.59
N ALA A 172 3.57 -15.01 -14.66
CA ALA A 172 2.78 -16.14 -14.19
C ALA A 172 1.70 -16.58 -15.20
N GLY A 173 1.45 -15.81 -16.27
CA GLY A 173 0.31 -15.99 -17.16
C GLY A 173 -0.96 -15.26 -16.70
N GLY A 174 -0.80 -14.23 -15.86
CA GLY A 174 -1.91 -13.50 -15.23
C GLY A 174 -2.32 -14.11 -13.88
N ARG A 175 -2.90 -13.25 -13.03
CA ARG A 175 -3.39 -13.62 -11.69
C ARG A 175 -4.89 -13.50 -11.51
N MET A 176 -5.62 -12.87 -12.44
CA MET A 176 -7.09 -12.87 -12.47
C MET A 176 -7.61 -14.06 -13.29
N ARG A 177 -8.77 -14.60 -12.91
CA ARG A 177 -9.45 -15.66 -13.66
C ARG A 177 -10.88 -15.25 -14.02
N PRO A 178 -11.39 -15.61 -15.21
CA PRO A 178 -12.81 -15.43 -15.53
C PRO A 178 -13.69 -16.14 -14.49
N GLY A 179 -14.68 -15.43 -13.95
CA GLY A 179 -15.57 -15.93 -12.90
C GLY A 179 -15.03 -15.77 -11.46
N MET A 180 -13.82 -15.25 -11.29
CA MET A 180 -13.24 -14.85 -10.00
C MET A 180 -12.77 -13.40 -10.11
N GLU A 181 -13.66 -12.45 -9.82
CA GLU A 181 -13.40 -11.01 -9.95
C GLU A 181 -12.91 -10.37 -8.65
N ASP A 182 -12.97 -11.12 -7.55
CA ASP A 182 -12.47 -10.68 -6.25
C ASP A 182 -10.95 -10.81 -6.19
N ALA A 183 -10.30 -9.81 -5.58
CA ALA A 183 -8.87 -9.79 -5.33
C ALA A 183 -8.62 -9.64 -3.83
N VAL A 184 -7.75 -10.50 -3.28
CA VAL A 184 -7.35 -10.42 -1.88
C VAL A 184 -5.85 -10.20 -1.82
N TYR A 185 -5.45 -9.16 -1.09
CA TYR A 185 -4.05 -8.80 -0.89
C TYR A 185 -3.66 -8.97 0.58
N MET A 186 -2.48 -9.52 0.81
CA MET A 186 -1.75 -9.40 2.06
C MET A 186 -0.94 -8.10 2.03
N LEU A 187 -1.13 -7.27 3.04
CA LEU A 187 -0.31 -6.10 3.28
C LEU A 187 0.85 -6.47 4.20
N TRP A 188 2.07 -6.29 3.72
CA TRP A 188 3.27 -6.33 4.55
C TRP A 188 3.61 -4.91 4.98
N GLN A 189 3.75 -4.70 6.28
CA GLN A 189 4.21 -3.44 6.85
C GLN A 189 5.57 -3.67 7.51
N PHE A 190 6.56 -2.86 7.13
CA PHE A 190 7.86 -2.82 7.76
C PHE A 190 7.78 -1.98 9.04
N LYS A 191 8.17 -2.59 10.16
CA LYS A 191 8.22 -1.95 11.48
C LYS A 191 9.64 -2.06 12.02
N GLU A 192 10.26 -0.92 12.27
CA GLU A 192 11.50 -0.86 13.03
C GLU A 192 11.15 -0.75 14.50
N CYS A 193 11.81 -1.55 15.34
CA CYS A 193 11.50 -1.63 16.75
C CYS A 193 12.76 -1.60 17.61
N CYS A 194 12.72 -0.78 18.66
CA CYS A 194 13.72 -0.75 19.70
C CYS A 194 13.47 -1.86 20.72
N LEU A 195 14.44 -2.74 20.91
CA LEU A 195 14.44 -3.67 22.01
C LEU A 195 14.90 -2.93 23.28
N THR A 196 13.99 -2.68 24.22
CA THR A 196 14.41 -2.35 25.57
C THR A 196 14.93 -3.63 26.21
N LEU A 197 16.25 -3.83 26.20
CA LEU A 197 16.88 -4.84 27.05
C LEU A 197 16.60 -4.42 28.49
N GLY A 198 15.62 -5.07 29.12
CA GLY A 198 15.27 -4.82 30.51
C GLY A 198 16.54 -4.88 31.35
N THR A 199 16.91 -3.75 31.95
CA THR A 199 17.75 -3.79 33.13
C THR A 199 16.87 -4.41 34.20
N GLY A 200 17.15 -5.68 34.51
CA GLY A 200 16.44 -6.40 35.55
C GLY A 200 16.66 -5.69 36.88
N ASP A 201 15.56 -5.21 37.45
CA ASP A 201 15.34 -5.07 38.88
C ASP A 201 14.11 -5.91 39.26
#